data_AF-A0A3D1PJF1-F1
#
_entry.id   AF-A0A3D1PJF1-F1
#
_cell.length_a   1.000
_cell.length_b   1.000
_cell.length_c   1.000
_cell.angle_alpha   90.00
_cell.angle_beta   90.00
_cell.angle_gamma   90.00
#
_symmetry.space_group_name_H-M   'P 1'
#
loop_
_entity.id
_entity.type
_entity.pdbx_description
1 polymer ?
#
loop_
_entity_poly.entity_id
_entity_poly.type
_entity_poly.pdbx_seq_one_letter_code
_entity_poly.pdbx_strand_id
1 'polypeptide(L)'
;MEGSPQPMTTVVQTPQNFLSKLSEYCKKNFQCFVEKPGLFWLRKIGRFELIRNAISLLFQRAENTYQLSQAQPTVFQNVDVDAVVSGIKTDSYGVGVNLPPSVVKEIRDFADSTLCFANRDSKLGFYYREKEKAQAELGQQIRLGSYLHNLKKCEAVKRLETDPTLLAIAAKFLGAPPVHMAT
;
A
#
# COMPACT_ATOMS: atom_id res chain seq x y z
N MET A 1 23.01 6.40 47.97
CA MET A 1 21.90 7.31 48.32
C MET A 1 21.12 7.56 47.04
N GLU A 2 19.96 6.91 47.00
CA GLU A 2 19.11 6.71 45.83
C GLU A 2 18.58 8.01 45.23
N GLY A 3 18.69 8.14 43.90
CA GLY A 3 18.01 9.16 43.13
C GLY A 3 16.56 8.75 42.87
N SER A 4 15.61 9.51 43.43
CA SER A 4 14.18 9.36 43.20
C SER A 4 13.81 9.40 41.71
N PRO A 5 12.88 8.53 41.25
CA PRO A 5 12.38 8.57 39.88
C PRO A 5 11.36 9.70 39.71
N GLN A 6 11.56 10.54 38.69
CA GLN A 6 10.57 11.53 38.27
C GLN A 6 9.39 10.83 37.56
N PRO A 7 8.12 11.20 37.85
CA PRO A 7 6.99 10.64 37.13
C PRO A 7 6.95 11.17 35.70
N MET A 8 6.97 10.26 34.72
CA MET A 8 6.61 10.55 33.33
C MET A 8 5.14 10.99 33.29
N THR A 9 4.91 12.30 33.28
CA THR A 9 3.61 12.88 33.01
C THR A 9 3.28 12.68 31.54
N THR A 10 2.59 11.58 31.23
CA THR A 10 1.98 11.35 29.93
C THR A 10 0.90 12.41 29.73
N VAL A 11 1.23 13.49 29.03
CA VAL A 11 0.22 14.43 28.52
C VAL A 11 -0.52 13.71 27.40
N VAL A 12 -1.56 12.97 27.77
CA VAL A 12 -2.57 12.47 26.84
C VAL A 12 -3.21 13.72 26.23
N GLN A 13 -2.90 13.97 24.96
CA GLN A 13 -3.48 15.06 24.20
C GLN A 13 -5.02 14.94 24.26
N THR A 14 -5.63 16.02 24.74
CA THR A 14 -7.06 16.22 24.99
C THR A 14 -7.92 15.95 23.73
N PRO A 15 -9.21 15.63 23.88
CA PRO A 15 -10.06 15.15 22.80
C PRO A 15 -10.50 16.32 21.93
N GLN A 16 -9.69 16.67 20.93
CA GLN A 16 -10.11 17.60 19.89
C GLN A 16 -11.26 16.97 19.08
N ASN A 17 -12.46 17.41 19.48
CA ASN A 17 -13.78 17.37 18.86
C ASN A 17 -14.22 16.00 18.33
N PHE A 18 -14.53 15.09 19.27
CA PHE A 18 -15.24 13.84 19.00
C PHE A 18 -16.47 14.03 18.09
N LEU A 19 -17.24 15.10 18.29
CA LEU A 19 -18.41 15.43 17.47
C LEU A 19 -18.06 15.75 16.01
N SER A 20 -16.94 16.45 15.77
CA SER A 20 -16.48 16.74 14.40
C SER A 20 -15.96 15.47 13.71
N LYS A 21 -15.24 14.61 14.44
CA LYS A 21 -14.78 13.32 13.92
C LYS A 21 -15.96 12.40 13.64
N LEU A 22 -16.97 12.41 14.51
CA LEU A 22 -18.20 11.64 14.35
C LEU A 22 -19.02 12.14 13.16
N SER A 23 -19.17 13.47 13.00
CA SER A 23 -19.91 14.05 11.88
C SER A 23 -19.20 13.79 10.55
N GLU A 24 -17.87 13.92 10.48
CA GLU A 24 -17.09 13.54 9.31
C GLU A 24 -17.20 12.05 8.99
N TYR A 25 -17.15 11.20 10.02
CA TYR A 25 -17.30 9.75 9.87
C TYR A 25 -18.70 9.38 9.35
N CYS A 26 -19.76 9.98 9.91
CA CYS A 26 -21.13 9.80 9.46
C CYS A 26 -21.33 10.30 8.03
N LYS A 27 -20.79 11.48 7.70
CA LYS A 27 -20.83 12.04 6.34
C LYS A 27 -20.16 11.12 5.33
N LYS A 28 -18.95 10.63 5.63
CA LYS A 28 -18.20 9.69 4.76
C LYS A 28 -18.94 8.36 4.59
N ASN A 29 -19.53 7.83 5.67
CA ASN A 29 -20.34 6.60 5.60
C ASN A 29 -21.61 6.80 4.77
N PHE A 30 -22.30 7.93 4.92
CA PHE A 30 -23.50 8.25 4.16
C PHE A 30 -23.20 8.46 2.67
N GLN A 31 -22.14 9.21 2.34
CA GLN A 31 -21.65 9.34 0.97
C GLN A 31 -21.35 7.97 0.35
N CYS A 32 -20.66 7.10 1.08
CA CYS A 32 -20.39 5.73 0.62
C CYS A 32 -21.67 4.91 0.39
N PHE A 33 -22.70 5.08 1.24
CA PHE A 33 -23.98 4.40 1.08
C PHE A 33 -24.72 4.87 -0.18
N VAL A 34 -24.73 6.17 -0.46
CA VAL A 34 -25.42 6.75 -1.62
C VAL A 34 -24.68 6.42 -2.92
N GLU A 35 -23.35 6.55 -2.96
CA GLU A 35 -22.56 6.35 -4.18
C GLU A 35 -22.38 4.87 -4.53
N LYS A 36 -22.14 4.01 -3.53
CA LYS A 36 -21.85 2.57 -3.71
C LYS A 36 -22.48 1.75 -2.59
N PRO A 37 -23.81 1.54 -2.60
CA PRO A 37 -24.51 0.86 -1.52
C PRO A 37 -24.00 -0.56 -1.26
N GLY A 38 -23.60 -1.30 -2.30
CA GLY A 38 -23.01 -2.64 -2.14
C GLY A 38 -21.68 -2.63 -1.35
N LEU A 39 -20.81 -1.65 -1.59
CA LEU A 39 -19.53 -1.52 -0.88
C LEU A 39 -19.73 -1.14 0.59
N PHE A 40 -20.73 -0.30 0.88
CA PHE A 40 -21.10 0.05 2.25
C PHE A 40 -21.51 -1.19 3.05
N TRP A 41 -22.41 -2.01 2.51
CA TRP A 41 -22.86 -3.23 3.18
C TRP A 41 -21.74 -4.25 3.33
N LEU A 42 -20.92 -4.45 2.29
CA LEU A 42 -19.73 -5.29 2.38
C LEU A 42 -18.82 -4.85 3.53
N ARG A 43 -18.59 -3.53 3.69
CA ARG A 43 -17.71 -2.99 4.74
C ARG A 43 -18.28 -3.14 6.15
N LYS A 44 -19.61 -3.04 6.32
CA LYS A 44 -20.29 -3.16 7.62
C LYS A 44 -20.50 -4.61 8.04
N ILE A 45 -20.89 -5.46 7.10
CA ILE A 45 -21.34 -6.83 7.34
C ILE A 45 -20.22 -7.84 7.12
N GLY A 46 -19.30 -7.58 6.18
CA GLY A 46 -18.18 -8.49 5.86
C GLY A 46 -17.13 -8.66 6.97
N ARG A 47 -17.25 -7.89 8.07
CA ARG A 47 -16.41 -8.03 9.27
C ARG A 47 -16.89 -9.15 10.19
N PHE A 48 -18.09 -9.67 9.99
CA PHE A 48 -18.61 -10.78 10.78
C PHE A 48 -18.26 -12.10 10.09
N GLU A 49 -17.43 -12.91 10.75
CA GLU A 49 -16.91 -14.18 10.20
C GLU A 49 -18.02 -15.13 9.73
N LEU A 50 -19.16 -15.18 10.43
CA LEU A 50 -20.32 -15.99 10.05
C LEU A 50 -20.86 -15.61 8.67
N ILE A 51 -20.99 -14.30 8.41
CA ILE A 51 -21.55 -13.79 7.17
C ILE A 51 -20.52 -13.91 6.05
N ARG A 52 -19.25 -13.68 6.35
CA ARG A 52 -18.14 -13.90 5.42
C ARG A 52 -18.08 -15.35 4.95
N ASN A 53 -18.17 -16.29 5.87
CA ASN A 53 -18.15 -17.72 5.56
C ASN A 53 -19.38 -18.16 4.76
N ALA A 54 -20.59 -17.71 5.16
CA ALA A 54 -21.82 -18.00 4.43
C ALA A 54 -21.78 -17.44 2.99
N ILE A 55 -21.31 -16.20 2.80
CA ILE A 55 -21.12 -15.60 1.48
C ILE A 55 -20.07 -16.38 0.68
N SER A 56 -18.94 -16.78 1.28
CA SER A 56 -17.92 -17.56 0.56
C SER A 56 -18.39 -18.96 0.13
N LEU A 57 -19.33 -19.55 0.86
CA LEU A 57 -19.95 -20.84 0.52
C LEU A 57 -21.01 -20.69 -0.58
N LEU A 58 -21.81 -19.62 -0.54
CA LEU A 58 -22.84 -19.33 -1.54
C LEU A 58 -22.24 -18.84 -2.87
N PHE A 59 -21.26 -17.96 -2.76
CA PHE A 59 -20.40 -17.54 -3.84
C PHE A 59 -19.12 -18.36 -3.71
N GLN A 60 -19.20 -19.68 -3.93
CA GLN A 60 -18.02 -20.46 -4.28
C GLN A 60 -17.31 -19.64 -5.35
N ARG A 61 -16.20 -19.02 -4.97
CA ARG A 61 -15.41 -18.18 -5.88
C ARG A 61 -15.15 -19.11 -7.05
N ALA A 62 -15.79 -18.86 -8.18
CA ALA A 62 -15.33 -19.43 -9.42
C ALA A 62 -13.87 -19.02 -9.44
N GLU A 63 -12.98 -20.01 -9.27
CA GLU A 63 -11.57 -19.80 -9.48
C GLU A 63 -11.48 -19.51 -10.97
N ASN A 64 -11.75 -18.25 -11.31
CA ASN A 64 -11.39 -17.67 -12.57
C ASN A 64 -9.89 -17.84 -12.57
N THR A 65 -9.48 -18.95 -13.19
CA THR A 65 -8.09 -19.25 -13.46
C THR A 65 -7.66 -18.08 -14.28
N TYR A 66 -7.04 -17.10 -13.63
CA TYR A 66 -6.52 -15.93 -14.29
C TYR A 66 -5.45 -16.47 -15.22
N GLN A 67 -5.82 -16.69 -16.48
CA GLN A 67 -4.93 -17.18 -17.51
C GLN A 67 -3.97 -16.05 -17.79
N LEU A 68 -2.80 -16.13 -17.16
CA LEU A 68 -1.68 -15.29 -17.52
C LEU A 68 -1.36 -15.55 -18.98
N SER A 69 -1.49 -14.50 -19.79
CA SER A 69 -0.86 -14.49 -21.10
C SER A 69 0.64 -14.55 -20.88
N GLN A 70 1.21 -15.76 -20.96
CA GLN A 70 2.65 -16.02 -20.84
C GLN A 70 3.49 -15.35 -21.95
N ALA A 71 2.85 -14.63 -22.87
CA ALA A 71 3.48 -13.98 -24.01
C ALA A 71 4.13 -12.62 -23.66
N GLN A 72 3.92 -12.07 -22.46
CA GLN A 72 4.51 -10.79 -22.08
C GLN A 72 5.87 -11.00 -21.39
N PRO A 73 6.92 -10.26 -21.80
CA PRO A 73 8.23 -10.38 -21.17
C PRO A 73 8.16 -9.88 -19.73
N THR A 74 8.54 -10.73 -18.78
CA THR A 74 8.67 -10.34 -17.36
C THR A 74 10.04 -9.73 -17.09
N VAL A 75 10.07 -8.81 -16.13
CA VAL A 75 11.31 -8.24 -15.59
C VAL A 75 12.04 -9.24 -14.69
N PHE A 76 11.33 -10.17 -14.07
CA PHE A 76 11.88 -11.11 -13.10
C PHE A 76 12.46 -12.35 -13.79
N GLN A 77 13.58 -12.84 -13.27
CA GLN A 77 14.20 -14.08 -13.74
C GLN A 77 13.89 -15.21 -12.75
N ASN A 78 13.40 -16.34 -13.26
CA ASN A 78 13.23 -17.59 -12.51
C ASN A 78 12.43 -17.45 -11.20
N VAL A 79 11.30 -16.74 -11.23
CA VAL A 79 10.38 -16.69 -10.08
C VAL A 79 9.38 -17.83 -10.16
N ASP A 80 9.38 -18.68 -9.14
CA ASP A 80 8.34 -19.68 -8.92
C ASP A 80 7.14 -19.02 -8.22
N VAL A 81 6.10 -18.71 -9.01
CA VAL A 81 4.87 -18.09 -8.53
C VAL A 81 4.20 -18.93 -7.43
N ASP A 82 4.29 -20.26 -7.51
CA ASP A 82 3.57 -21.17 -6.62
C ASP A 82 4.23 -21.23 -5.26
N ALA A 83 5.57 -21.33 -5.27
CA ALA A 83 6.37 -21.23 -4.06
C ALA A 83 6.17 -19.88 -3.35
N VAL A 84 6.17 -18.78 -4.10
CA VAL A 84 5.95 -17.43 -3.54
C VAL A 84 4.56 -17.33 -2.91
N VAL A 85 3.50 -17.77 -3.60
CA VAL A 85 2.14 -17.70 -3.07
C VAL A 85 1.97 -18.60 -1.85
N SER A 86 2.57 -19.79 -1.84
CA SER A 86 2.58 -20.67 -0.67
C SER A 86 3.26 -19.99 0.52
N GLY A 87 4.41 -19.34 0.29
CA GLY A 87 5.11 -18.57 1.32
C GLY A 87 4.24 -17.43 1.87
N ILE A 88 3.58 -16.65 1.00
CA ILE A 88 2.68 -15.57 1.45
C ILE A 88 1.53 -16.12 2.30
N LYS A 89 0.94 -17.27 1.92
CA LYS A 89 -0.18 -17.87 2.67
C LYS A 89 0.24 -18.41 4.04
N THR A 90 1.45 -18.94 4.17
CA THR A 90 1.96 -19.51 5.42
C THR A 90 2.61 -18.47 6.32
N ASP A 91 3.49 -17.65 5.76
CA ASP A 91 4.38 -16.75 6.50
C ASP A 91 3.95 -15.29 6.46
N SER A 92 2.85 -14.96 5.76
CA SER A 92 2.36 -13.59 5.51
C SER A 92 3.29 -12.70 4.66
N TYR A 93 4.38 -13.23 4.12
CA TYR A 93 5.24 -12.56 3.15
C TYR A 93 5.84 -13.57 2.15
N GLY A 94 6.20 -13.10 0.96
CA GLY A 94 6.84 -13.90 -0.08
C GLY A 94 8.33 -13.54 -0.22
N VAL A 95 9.17 -14.55 -0.46
CA VAL A 95 10.62 -14.40 -0.69
C VAL A 95 10.95 -14.83 -2.12
N GLY A 96 12.06 -14.34 -2.68
CA GLY A 96 12.57 -14.78 -3.98
C GLY A 96 12.16 -13.90 -5.17
N VAL A 97 11.33 -12.89 -4.94
CA VAL A 97 10.97 -11.88 -5.95
C VAL A 97 12.00 -10.75 -5.92
N ASN A 98 13.15 -10.97 -6.57
CA ASN A 98 14.26 -10.02 -6.59
C ASN A 98 14.27 -9.18 -7.86
N LEU A 99 14.38 -7.86 -7.70
CA LEU A 99 14.51 -6.95 -8.84
C LEU A 99 15.90 -7.09 -9.49
N PRO A 100 15.99 -7.11 -10.84
CA PRO A 100 17.26 -7.07 -11.53
C PRO A 100 18.05 -5.79 -11.19
N PRO A 101 19.39 -5.84 -11.12
CA PRO A 101 20.21 -4.67 -10.82
C PRO A 101 19.98 -3.47 -11.76
N SER A 102 19.64 -3.74 -13.03
CA SER A 102 19.34 -2.70 -14.02
C SER A 102 18.08 -1.90 -13.66
N VAL A 103 17.03 -2.57 -13.19
CA VAL A 103 15.78 -1.92 -12.78
C VAL A 103 15.95 -1.18 -11.46
N VAL A 104 16.71 -1.75 -10.52
CA VAL A 104 17.06 -1.05 -9.27
C VAL A 104 17.82 0.24 -9.57
N LYS A 105 18.78 0.20 -10.50
CA LYS A 105 19.52 1.39 -10.92
C LYS A 105 18.60 2.45 -11.54
N GLU A 106 17.70 2.06 -12.45
CA GLU A 106 16.76 3.00 -13.06
C GLU A 106 15.83 3.68 -12.03
N ILE A 107 15.30 2.92 -11.07
CA ILE A 107 14.46 3.46 -9.99
C ILE A 107 15.27 4.42 -9.11
N ARG A 108 16.53 4.08 -8.80
CA ARG A 108 17.42 4.93 -8.02
C ARG A 108 17.76 6.23 -8.76
N ASP A 109 18.15 6.15 -10.02
CA ASP A 109 18.48 7.31 -10.85
C ASP A 109 17.26 8.25 -10.97
N PHE A 110 16.05 7.69 -11.10
CA PHE A 110 14.81 8.44 -11.03
C PHE A 110 14.60 9.11 -9.66
N ALA A 111 14.78 8.35 -8.58
CA ALA A 111 14.60 8.83 -7.20
C ALA A 111 15.56 9.98 -6.85
N ASP A 112 16.79 9.94 -7.37
CA ASP A 112 17.85 10.93 -7.14
C ASP A 112 17.66 12.20 -7.98
N SER A 113 17.02 12.09 -9.15
CA SER A 113 16.78 13.19 -10.09
C SER A 113 15.40 13.83 -9.99
N THR A 114 14.51 13.28 -9.15
CA THR A 114 13.10 13.72 -9.06
C THR A 114 12.76 14.27 -7.68
N LEU A 115 11.88 15.29 -7.65
CA LEU A 115 11.32 15.82 -6.41
C LEU A 115 10.47 14.76 -5.68
N CYS A 116 10.81 14.56 -4.42
CA CYS A 116 10.06 13.79 -3.43
C CYS A 116 9.31 14.76 -2.51
N PHE A 117 8.19 14.34 -1.93
CA PHE A 117 7.33 15.18 -1.12
C PHE A 117 7.22 14.64 0.30
N ALA A 118 7.51 15.50 1.28
CA ALA A 118 7.47 15.15 2.68
C ALA A 118 6.03 14.96 3.15
N ASN A 119 5.77 13.90 3.91
CA ASN A 119 4.47 13.59 4.53
C ASN A 119 3.29 13.57 3.52
N ARG A 120 3.57 13.26 2.24
CA ARG A 120 2.61 13.29 1.13
C ARG A 120 2.01 14.69 0.85
N ASP A 121 2.67 15.76 1.29
CA ASP A 121 2.26 17.13 0.99
C ASP A 121 2.99 17.66 -0.25
N SER A 122 2.24 17.97 -1.31
CA SER A 122 2.78 18.48 -2.58
C SER A 122 3.47 19.84 -2.45
N LYS A 123 3.27 20.57 -1.34
CA LYS A 123 3.95 21.84 -1.05
C LYS A 123 5.35 21.66 -0.46
N LEU A 124 5.64 20.47 0.09
CA LEU A 124 6.89 20.19 0.80
C LEU A 124 7.82 19.32 -0.06
N GLY A 125 8.19 19.85 -1.22
CA GLY A 125 9.08 19.18 -2.18
C GLY A 125 10.56 19.28 -1.80
N PHE A 126 11.29 18.18 -1.91
CA PHE A 126 12.73 18.10 -1.68
C PHE A 126 13.37 16.99 -2.54
N TYR A 127 14.66 17.11 -2.83
CA TYR A 127 15.43 16.00 -3.42
C TYR A 127 15.91 15.06 -2.32
N TYR A 128 15.89 13.74 -2.55
CA TYR A 128 16.26 12.77 -1.52
C TYR A 128 17.69 12.98 -0.98
N ARG A 129 18.64 13.33 -1.86
CA ARG A 129 20.02 13.72 -1.50
C ARG A 129 20.13 14.93 -0.57
N GLU A 130 19.09 15.78 -0.52
CA GLU A 130 19.02 17.00 0.28
C GLU A 130 18.09 16.82 1.50
N LYS A 131 17.73 15.58 1.84
CA LYS A 131 16.81 15.24 2.94
C LYS A 131 17.18 15.93 4.26
N GLU A 132 18.45 15.91 4.64
CA GLU A 132 18.93 16.49 5.90
C GLU A 132 18.73 18.01 5.94
N LYS A 133 19.00 18.68 4.82
CA LYS A 133 18.76 20.12 4.66
C LYS A 133 17.26 20.44 4.73
N ALA A 134 16.44 19.67 4.00
CA ALA A 134 14.98 19.84 4.03
C ALA A 134 14.41 19.65 5.44
N GLN A 135 14.94 18.70 6.21
CA GLN A 135 14.54 18.51 7.61
C GLN A 135 14.91 19.68 8.52
N ALA A 136 16.10 20.27 8.30
CA ALA A 136 16.53 21.46 9.04
C ALA A 136 15.62 22.66 8.74
N GLU A 137 15.27 22.88 7.46
CA GLU A 137 14.36 23.94 7.02
C GLU A 137 12.92 23.75 7.56
N LEU A 138 12.45 22.50 7.60
CA LEU A 138 11.13 22.14 8.14
C LEU A 138 11.07 22.16 9.67
N GLY A 139 12.21 22.16 10.36
CA GLY A 139 12.28 22.03 11.82
C GLY A 139 11.73 20.69 12.36
N GLN A 140 11.59 19.68 11.50
CA GLN A 140 11.05 18.37 11.86
C GLN A 140 11.65 17.23 11.02
N GLN A 141 11.62 16.03 11.58
CA GLN A 141 12.06 14.82 10.89
C GLN A 141 11.05 14.41 9.82
N ILE A 142 11.51 14.24 8.57
CA ILE A 142 10.69 13.72 7.48
C ILE A 142 10.56 12.20 7.67
N ARG A 143 9.40 11.74 8.11
CA ARG A 143 9.11 10.30 8.35
C ARG A 143 8.68 9.56 7.09
N LEU A 144 8.11 10.27 6.13
CA LEU A 144 7.57 9.71 4.91
C LEU A 144 7.93 10.60 3.72
N GLY A 145 8.58 10.02 2.72
CA GLY A 145 8.75 10.62 1.40
C GLY A 145 7.82 9.95 0.40
N SER A 146 7.17 10.73 -0.45
CA SER A 146 6.34 10.22 -1.54
C SER A 146 6.64 10.95 -2.84
N TYR A 147 6.78 10.21 -3.95
CA TYR A 147 6.92 10.82 -5.28
C TYR A 147 5.57 11.23 -5.89
N LEU A 148 4.44 10.90 -5.25
CA LEU A 148 3.08 11.27 -5.68
C LEU A 148 2.89 11.07 -7.20
N HIS A 149 2.41 12.10 -7.91
CA HIS A 149 2.21 12.11 -9.35
C HIS A 149 3.48 11.90 -10.17
N ASN A 150 4.67 12.18 -9.61
CA ASN A 150 5.93 11.97 -10.31
C ASN A 150 6.22 10.48 -10.52
N LEU A 151 5.69 9.59 -9.68
CA LEU A 151 5.93 8.15 -9.81
C LEU A 151 5.51 7.62 -11.20
N LYS A 152 4.46 8.21 -11.78
CA LYS A 152 3.98 7.92 -13.16
C LYS A 152 4.97 8.32 -14.26
N LYS A 153 6.10 8.98 -13.93
CA LYS A 153 7.16 9.32 -14.90
C LYS A 153 8.28 8.29 -14.92
N CYS A 154 8.32 7.36 -13.97
CA CYS A 154 9.33 6.30 -13.92
C CYS A 154 8.87 5.10 -14.76
N GLU A 155 9.58 4.85 -15.86
CA GLU A 155 9.26 3.74 -16.78
C GLU A 155 9.48 2.37 -16.11
N ALA A 156 10.54 2.20 -15.31
CA ALA A 156 10.74 1.01 -14.48
C ALA A 156 9.54 0.71 -13.59
N VAL A 157 8.98 1.71 -12.91
CA VAL A 157 7.82 1.49 -12.04
C VAL A 157 6.59 1.08 -12.87
N LYS A 158 6.32 1.73 -14.01
CA LYS A 158 5.22 1.32 -14.91
C LYS A 158 5.35 -0.13 -15.38
N ARG A 159 6.57 -0.55 -15.74
CA ARG A 159 6.84 -1.93 -16.13
C ARG A 159 6.56 -2.90 -14.99
N LEU A 160 6.89 -2.53 -13.76
CA LEU A 160 6.59 -3.35 -12.58
C LEU A 160 5.09 -3.37 -12.24
N GLU A 161 4.38 -2.25 -12.35
CA GLU A 161 2.92 -2.17 -12.12
C GLU A 161 2.13 -3.12 -13.02
N THR A 162 2.66 -3.40 -14.21
CA THR A 162 2.04 -4.24 -15.24
C THR A 162 2.78 -5.56 -15.46
N ASP A 163 3.75 -5.89 -14.63
CA ASP A 163 4.58 -7.08 -14.81
C ASP A 163 3.73 -8.36 -14.64
N PRO A 164 3.77 -9.28 -15.62
CA PRO A 164 2.91 -10.47 -15.59
C PRO A 164 3.20 -11.38 -14.41
N THR A 165 4.44 -11.47 -13.93
CA THR A 165 4.79 -12.30 -12.77
C THR A 165 4.21 -11.74 -11.47
N LEU A 166 4.27 -10.42 -11.28
CA LEU A 166 3.63 -9.79 -10.11
C LEU A 166 2.11 -9.91 -10.15
N LEU A 167 1.51 -9.72 -11.32
CA LEU A 167 0.08 -9.91 -11.52
C LEU A 167 -0.32 -11.39 -11.29
N ALA A 168 0.54 -12.35 -11.66
CA ALA A 168 0.32 -13.76 -11.40
C ALA A 168 0.24 -14.07 -9.90
N ILE A 169 1.24 -13.60 -9.16
CA ILE A 169 1.32 -13.79 -7.70
C ILE A 169 0.08 -13.16 -7.05
N ALA A 170 -0.27 -11.92 -7.43
CA ALA A 170 -1.44 -11.23 -6.90
C ALA A 170 -2.73 -11.98 -7.22
N ALA A 171 -2.93 -12.41 -8.48
CA ALA A 171 -4.12 -13.13 -8.90
C ALA A 171 -4.30 -14.45 -8.13
N LYS A 172 -3.22 -15.24 -8.03
CA LYS A 172 -3.22 -16.54 -7.37
C LYS A 172 -3.35 -16.43 -5.85
N PHE A 173 -2.79 -15.38 -5.24
CA PHE A 173 -2.99 -15.11 -3.82
C PHE A 173 -4.42 -14.66 -3.51
N LEU A 174 -4.99 -13.75 -4.32
CA LEU A 174 -6.32 -13.16 -4.10
C LEU A 174 -7.48 -14.07 -4.57
N GLY A 175 -7.22 -15.04 -5.44
CA GLY A 175 -8.25 -15.86 -6.09
C GLY A 175 -9.20 -15.05 -6.98
N ALA A 176 -8.71 -13.96 -7.56
CA ALA A 176 -9.47 -13.03 -8.40
C ALA A 176 -8.53 -12.19 -9.28
N PRO A 177 -9.02 -11.59 -10.39
CA PRO A 177 -8.23 -10.67 -11.18
C PRO A 177 -7.68 -9.50 -10.33
N PRO A 178 -6.37 -9.25 -10.36
CA PRO A 178 -5.77 -8.20 -9.56
C PRO A 178 -6.13 -6.82 -10.13
N VAL A 179 -6.45 -5.89 -9.25
CA VAL A 179 -6.70 -4.48 -9.59
C VAL A 179 -5.65 -3.63 -8.91
N HIS A 180 -4.85 -2.91 -9.68
CA HIS A 180 -3.85 -2.00 -9.14
C HIS A 180 -4.53 -0.82 -8.44
N MET A 181 -4.32 -0.69 -7.12
CA MET A 181 -4.82 0.44 -6.33
C MET A 181 -3.71 1.49 -6.22
N ALA A 182 -3.49 2.27 -7.27
CA ALA A 182 -2.64 3.46 -7.20
C ALA A 182 -3.37 4.55 -6.40
N THR A 183 -3.04 4.71 -5.12
CA THR A 183 -3.45 5.85 -4.26
C THR A 183 -2.57 7.07 -4.42
#